data_AF-A0A0T6ASP2-F1
#
_entry.id   AF-A0A0T6ASP2-F1
#
_cell.length_a   1.000
_cell.length_b   1.000
_cell.length_c   1.000
_cell.angle_alpha   90.00
_cell.angle_beta   90.00
_cell.angle_gamma   90.00
#
_symmetry.space_group_name_H-M   'P 1'
#
loop_
_entity.id
_entity.type
_entity.pdbx_description
1 polymer ?
#
loop_
_entity_poly.entity_id
_entity_poly.type
_entity_poly.pdbx_seq_one_letter_code
_entity_poly.pdbx_strand_id
1 'polypeptide(L)'
;MTAHIGYETTHQSVLDLLTDVLQSFLIQISQHLKIAEEDEENGRLCGFPHIAERVLTELGMGGIRGLHDYYQSRVVKYINILRKRCYDLNGHYAKLLIPKSPPPVDKMNKMVRVKVEEEDVAESDNPEVHFPSLDGEVGLSSLETGFQLLNSLEAETHLQSLGEG
;
A
#
# COMPACT_ATOMS: atom_id res chain seq x y z
N MET A 1 11.47 -1.05 -10.84
CA MET A 1 11.93 0.32 -10.49
C MET A 1 10.76 1.29 -10.34
N THR A 2 9.80 1.33 -11.27
CA THR A 2 8.65 2.24 -11.24
C THR A 2 7.75 2.05 -10.01
N ALA A 3 7.34 0.81 -9.71
CA ALA A 3 6.57 0.50 -8.49
C ALA A 3 7.33 0.89 -7.20
N HIS A 4 8.64 0.71 -7.18
CA HIS A 4 9.49 1.11 -6.06
C HIS A 4 9.52 2.64 -5.84
N ILE A 5 9.18 3.45 -6.85
CA ILE A 5 9.08 4.91 -6.74
C ILE A 5 7.64 5.35 -6.40
N GLY A 6 6.67 4.44 -6.46
CA GLY A 6 5.25 4.70 -6.13
C GLY A 6 4.30 4.74 -7.32
N TYR A 7 4.73 4.27 -8.51
CA TYR A 7 3.81 4.10 -9.64
C TYR A 7 3.03 2.79 -9.48
N GLU A 8 1.73 2.90 -9.25
CA GLU A 8 0.84 1.75 -9.06
C GLU A 8 0.26 1.23 -10.38
N THR A 9 -0.02 2.13 -11.32
CA THR A 9 -0.59 1.80 -12.63
C THR A 9 0.15 2.53 -13.75
N THR A 10 0.23 1.91 -14.92
CA THR A 10 0.78 2.51 -16.14
C THR A 10 0.30 1.74 -17.37
N HIS A 11 0.49 2.32 -18.56
CA HIS A 11 0.18 1.64 -19.82
C HIS A 11 1.29 0.64 -20.18
N GLN A 12 0.92 -0.48 -20.81
CA GLN A 12 1.89 -1.48 -21.27
C GLN A 12 2.94 -0.88 -22.22
N SER A 13 2.52 0.02 -23.11
CA SER A 13 3.42 0.70 -24.05
C SER A 13 4.54 1.50 -23.36
N VAL A 14 4.29 2.04 -22.16
CA VAL A 14 5.31 2.75 -21.37
C VAL A 14 6.32 1.76 -20.78
N LEU A 15 5.86 0.59 -20.34
CA LEU A 15 6.75 -0.47 -19.85
C LEU A 15 7.61 -1.04 -20.97
N ASP A 16 7.03 -1.23 -22.16
CA ASP A 16 7.76 -1.70 -23.34
C ASP A 16 8.86 -0.70 -23.71
N LEU A 17 8.52 0.59 -23.80
CA LEU A 17 9.51 1.65 -24.07
C LEU A 17 10.63 1.68 -23.03
N LEU A 18 10.30 1.62 -21.73
CA LEU A 18 11.31 1.60 -20.67
C LEU A 18 12.20 0.35 -20.75
N THR A 19 11.63 -0.78 -21.14
CA THR A 19 12.37 -2.04 -21.32
C THR A 19 13.31 -1.94 -22.51
N ASP A 20 12.86 -1.38 -23.63
CA ASP A 20 13.69 -1.16 -24.83
C ASP A 20 14.86 -0.21 -24.56
N VAL A 21 14.60 0.88 -23.83
CA VAL A 21 15.64 1.82 -23.39
C VAL A 21 16.64 1.14 -22.47
N LEU A 22 16.17 0.35 -21.49
CA LEU A 22 17.04 -0.38 -20.58
C LEU A 22 17.90 -1.43 -21.31
N GLN A 23 17.30 -2.18 -22.23
CA GLN A 23 18.01 -3.15 -23.06
C GLN A 23 19.10 -2.46 -23.88
N SER A 24 18.78 -1.35 -24.55
CA SER A 24 19.73 -0.57 -25.33
C SER A 24 20.89 -0.08 -24.48
N PHE A 25 20.60 0.40 -23.26
CA PHE A 25 21.61 0.83 -22.31
C PHE A 25 22.52 -0.31 -21.82
N LEU A 26 21.98 -1.50 -21.55
CA LEU A 26 22.76 -2.67 -21.13
C LEU A 26 23.67 -3.19 -22.26
N ILE A 27 23.19 -3.15 -23.50
CA ILE A 27 23.99 -3.45 -24.69
C ILE A 27 25.15 -2.46 -24.79
N GLN A 28 24.88 -1.17 -24.61
CA GLN A 28 25.90 -0.13 -24.64
C GLN A 28 26.97 -0.35 -23.57
N ILE A 29 26.58 -0.66 -22.31
CA ILE A 29 27.53 -1.01 -21.24
C ILE A 29 28.42 -2.18 -21.67
N SER A 30 27.82 -3.24 -22.21
CA SER A 30 28.54 -4.46 -22.60
C SER A 30 29.53 -4.20 -23.74
N GLN A 31 29.16 -3.37 -24.71
CA GLN A 31 30.05 -2.95 -25.80
C GLN A 31 31.23 -2.14 -25.29
N HIS A 32 31.01 -1.18 -24.38
CA HIS A 32 32.09 -0.41 -23.78
C HIS A 32 33.04 -1.28 -22.93
N LEU A 33 32.50 -2.26 -22.19
CA LEU A 33 33.31 -3.23 -21.46
C LEU A 33 34.21 -4.03 -22.39
N LYS A 34 33.65 -4.57 -23.48
CA LYS A 34 34.41 -5.32 -24.48
C LYS A 34 35.53 -4.47 -25.10
N ILE A 35 35.24 -3.24 -25.50
CA ILE A 35 36.24 -2.33 -26.08
C ILE A 35 37.34 -2.04 -25.07
N ALA A 36 36.98 -1.81 -23.81
CA ALA A 36 37.95 -1.51 -22.76
C ALA A 36 38.85 -2.71 -22.43
N GLU A 37 38.31 -3.94 -22.48
CA GLU A 37 39.07 -5.18 -22.32
C GLU A 37 40.01 -5.42 -23.52
N GLU A 38 39.53 -5.23 -24.75
CA GLU A 38 40.36 -5.32 -25.96
C GLU A 38 41.50 -4.29 -25.94
N ASP A 39 41.24 -3.06 -25.48
CA ASP A 39 42.28 -2.04 -25.33
C ASP A 39 43.35 -2.46 -24.31
N GLU A 40 42.94 -3.06 -23.18
CA GLU A 40 43.86 -3.54 -22.13
C GLU A 40 44.73 -4.70 -22.64
N GLU A 41 44.15 -5.66 -23.35
CA GLU A 41 44.89 -6.78 -23.97
C GLU A 41 45.91 -6.28 -25.01
N ASN A 42 45.55 -5.24 -25.77
CA ASN A 42 46.44 -4.58 -26.73
C ASN A 42 47.49 -3.67 -26.08
N GLY A 43 47.57 -3.62 -24.75
CA GLY A 43 48.53 -2.82 -23.99
C GLY A 43 48.27 -1.31 -24.03
N ARG A 44 47.04 -0.89 -24.41
CA ARG A 44 46.65 0.52 -24.35
C ARG A 44 46.29 0.86 -22.90
N LEU A 45 47.22 1.52 -22.22
CA LEU A 45 46.99 2.00 -20.87
C LEU A 45 45.92 3.10 -20.88
N CYS A 46 44.77 2.80 -20.30
CA CYS A 46 43.82 3.83 -19.91
C CYS A 46 44.24 4.37 -18.55
N GLY A 47 44.19 5.69 -18.33
CA GLY A 47 44.57 6.32 -17.06
C GLY A 47 43.65 6.00 -15.87
N PHE A 48 42.80 4.97 -15.99
CA PHE A 48 41.90 4.52 -14.96
C PHE A 48 42.46 3.30 -14.23
N PRO A 49 42.20 3.15 -12.93
CA PRO A 49 42.70 2.04 -12.12
C PRO A 49 42.05 0.69 -12.47
N HIS A 50 40.88 0.70 -13.11
CA HIS A 50 40.12 -0.51 -13.44
C HIS A 50 39.20 -0.27 -14.65
N ILE A 51 38.98 -1.29 -15.48
CA ILE A 51 38.08 -1.23 -16.65
C ILE A 51 36.68 -0.71 -16.26
N ALA A 52 36.10 -1.24 -15.18
CA ALA A 52 34.80 -0.78 -14.70
C ALA A 52 34.77 0.73 -14.37
N GLU A 53 35.84 1.28 -13.78
CA GLU A 53 35.92 2.72 -13.49
C GLU A 53 35.91 3.54 -14.79
N ARG A 54 36.68 3.09 -15.79
CA ARG A 54 36.71 3.69 -17.13
C ARG A 54 35.32 3.69 -17.76
N VAL A 55 34.70 2.52 -17.89
CA VAL A 55 33.42 2.35 -18.58
C VAL A 55 32.30 3.14 -17.90
N LEU A 56 32.22 3.09 -16.57
CA LEU A 56 31.21 3.85 -15.81
C LEU A 56 31.43 5.37 -15.95
N THR A 57 32.68 5.82 -16.07
CA THR A 57 33.00 7.24 -16.28
C THR A 57 32.67 7.67 -17.71
N GLU A 58 33.03 6.88 -18.72
CA GLU A 58 32.74 7.14 -20.13
C GLU A 58 31.23 7.19 -20.43
N LEU A 59 30.45 6.35 -19.76
CA LEU A 59 28.99 6.33 -19.87
C LEU A 59 28.29 7.43 -19.05
N GLY A 60 29.03 8.29 -18.36
CA GLY A 60 28.48 9.40 -17.58
C GLY A 60 27.82 8.98 -16.25
N MET A 61 28.09 7.78 -15.75
CA MET A 61 27.57 7.30 -14.46
C MET A 61 28.39 7.79 -13.24
N GLY A 62 29.50 8.52 -13.47
CA GLY A 62 30.34 9.07 -12.42
C GLY A 62 31.26 8.05 -11.76
N GLY A 63 31.65 7.01 -12.51
CA GLY A 63 32.54 5.96 -12.03
C GLY A 63 31.92 5.06 -10.95
N ILE A 64 32.76 4.30 -10.26
CA ILE A 64 32.38 3.44 -9.14
C ILE A 64 31.80 4.28 -7.99
N ARG A 65 32.34 5.50 -7.78
CA ARG A 65 31.82 6.41 -6.74
C ARG A 65 30.37 6.82 -7.02
N GLY A 66 30.04 7.15 -8.27
CA GLY A 66 28.65 7.46 -8.66
C GLY A 66 27.70 6.29 -8.41
N LEU A 67 28.13 5.06 -8.73
CA LEU A 67 27.37 3.85 -8.45
C LEU A 67 27.15 3.62 -6.93
N HIS A 68 28.21 3.81 -6.14
CA HIS A 68 28.13 3.73 -4.68
C HIS A 68 27.13 4.77 -4.12
N ASP A 69 27.24 6.02 -4.54
CA ASP A 69 26.37 7.11 -4.09
C ASP A 69 24.90 6.86 -4.47
N TYR A 70 24.66 6.33 -5.68
CA TYR A 70 23.34 5.88 -6.10
C TYR A 70 22.80 4.79 -5.17
N TYR A 71 23.58 3.75 -4.87
CA TYR A 71 23.13 2.65 -4.02
C TYR A 71 22.79 3.12 -2.60
N GLN A 72 23.67 3.92 -1.98
CA GLN A 72 23.44 4.48 -0.64
C GLN A 72 22.16 5.33 -0.59
N SER A 73 21.95 6.17 -1.61
CA SER A 73 20.80 7.08 -1.64
C SER A 73 19.49 6.39 -2.00
N ARG A 74 19.47 5.59 -3.07
CA ARG A 74 18.25 5.03 -3.66
C ARG A 74 17.83 3.71 -3.07
N VAL A 75 18.76 2.93 -2.52
CA VAL A 75 18.44 1.64 -1.90
C VAL A 75 18.45 1.79 -0.39
N VAL A 76 19.61 2.09 0.20
CA VAL A 76 19.77 2.07 1.67
C VAL A 76 18.90 3.13 2.35
N LYS A 77 19.06 4.40 1.96
CA LYS A 77 18.30 5.50 2.55
C LYS A 77 16.80 5.39 2.28
N TYR A 78 16.41 4.95 1.08
CA TYR A 78 15.01 4.74 0.74
C TYR A 78 14.35 3.68 1.64
N ILE A 79 14.97 2.52 1.82
CA ILE A 79 14.43 1.44 2.68
C ILE A 79 14.31 1.92 4.13
N ASN A 80 15.26 2.70 4.63
CA ASN A 80 15.21 3.26 5.98
C ASN A 80 14.03 4.23 6.15
N ILE A 81 13.81 5.12 5.18
CA ILE A 81 12.63 6.02 5.16
C ILE A 81 11.34 5.19 5.07
N LEU A 82 11.36 4.19 4.19
CA LEU A 82 10.47 3.04 4.07
C LEU A 82 9.91 2.59 5.42
N ARG A 83 10.82 1.96 6.16
CA ARG A 83 10.58 1.36 7.47
C ARG A 83 10.08 2.37 8.49
N LYS A 84 10.66 3.58 8.51
CA LYS A 84 10.25 4.63 9.44
C LYS A 84 8.78 5.00 9.21
N ARG A 85 8.37 5.22 7.95
CA ARG A 85 6.97 5.54 7.63
C ARG A 85 6.02 4.42 8.05
N CYS A 86 6.38 3.16 7.81
CA CYS A 86 5.57 2.02 8.27
C CYS A 86 5.44 1.97 9.79
N TYR A 87 6.54 2.23 10.53
CA TYR A 87 6.52 2.28 11.99
C TYR A 87 5.63 3.41 12.52
N ASP A 88 5.79 4.62 11.96
CA ASP A 88 4.99 5.77 12.33
C ASP A 88 3.51 5.49 12.06
N LEU A 89 3.17 5.00 10.87
CA LEU A 89 1.81 4.66 10.47
C LEU A 89 1.19 3.59 11.39
N ASN A 90 1.93 2.54 11.74
CA ASN A 90 1.48 1.53 12.70
C ASN A 90 1.21 2.14 14.09
N GLY A 91 2.07 3.06 14.54
CA GLY A 91 1.85 3.82 15.78
C GLY A 91 0.59 4.70 15.74
N HIS A 92 0.28 5.30 14.57
CA HIS A 92 -0.95 6.04 14.36
C HIS A 92 -2.19 5.13 14.45
N TYR A 93 -2.17 3.96 13.80
CA TYR A 93 -3.25 2.98 13.88
C TYR A 93 -3.46 2.47 15.30
N ALA A 94 -2.39 2.15 16.03
CA ALA A 94 -2.48 1.73 17.42
C ALA A 94 -3.18 2.77 18.32
N LYS A 95 -2.92 4.07 18.09
CA LYS A 95 -3.59 5.15 18.83
C LYS A 95 -5.07 5.31 18.48
N LEU A 96 -5.46 5.01 17.25
CA LEU A 96 -6.87 5.04 16.82
C LEU A 96 -7.66 3.84 17.36
N LEU A 97 -6.99 2.69 17.56
CA LEU A 97 -7.60 1.47 18.10
C LEU A 97 -7.82 1.50 19.61
N ILE A 98 -7.11 2.36 20.36
CA ILE A 98 -7.38 2.58 21.78
C ILE A 98 -8.72 3.32 21.86
N PRO A 99 -9.78 2.72 22.44
CA PRO A 99 -11.03 3.42 22.67
C PRO A 99 -10.69 4.63 23.53
N LYS A 100 -10.95 5.85 23.02
CA LYS A 100 -10.96 7.02 23.89
C LYS A 100 -12.02 6.74 24.94
N SER A 101 -11.61 6.47 26.18
CA SER A 101 -12.58 6.44 27.27
C SER A 101 -13.33 7.76 27.20
N PRO A 102 -14.67 7.76 27.20
CA PRO A 102 -15.38 9.02 27.31
C PRO A 102 -14.79 9.77 28.51
N PRO A 103 -14.47 11.07 28.39
CA PRO A 103 -14.21 11.84 29.60
C PRO A 103 -15.36 11.57 30.57
N PRO A 104 -15.14 11.50 31.89
CA PRO A 104 -16.23 11.34 32.84
C PRO A 104 -17.14 12.56 32.67
N VAL A 105 -18.16 12.44 31.81
CA VAL A 105 -19.15 13.49 31.61
C VAL A 105 -20.16 13.23 32.70
N ASP A 106 -20.07 14.10 33.71
CA ASP A 106 -21.02 14.23 34.78
C ASP A 106 -22.45 14.05 34.28
N LYS A 107 -23.20 13.27 35.06
CA LYS A 107 -24.64 13.05 34.92
C LYS A 107 -25.38 14.38 35.03
N MET A 108 -25.48 15.18 33.97
CA MET A 108 -26.53 16.19 33.87
C MET A 108 -26.68 16.70 32.44
N ASN A 109 -27.82 16.37 31.82
CA ASN A 109 -28.55 17.16 30.82
C ASN A 109 -27.75 17.78 29.64
N LYS A 110 -28.08 17.36 28.42
CA LYS A 110 -29.02 18.06 27.51
C LYS A 110 -28.82 17.56 26.07
N MET A 111 -29.90 17.04 25.47
CA MET A 111 -29.96 16.66 24.06
C MET A 111 -29.51 17.83 23.16
N VAL A 112 -28.52 17.59 22.30
CA VAL A 112 -28.13 18.51 21.23
C VAL A 112 -28.80 18.03 19.94
N ARG A 113 -29.75 18.82 19.44
CA ARG A 113 -30.43 18.60 18.15
C ARG A 113 -29.49 19.08 17.04
N VAL A 114 -29.04 18.18 16.17
CA VAL A 114 -28.26 18.54 14.98
C VAL A 114 -29.23 18.92 13.86
N LYS A 115 -29.18 20.18 13.42
CA LYS A 115 -29.67 20.59 12.10
C LYS A 115 -28.55 20.30 11.11
N VAL A 116 -28.83 19.48 10.10
CA VAL A 116 -27.93 19.29 8.96
C VAL A 116 -28.37 20.29 7.88
N GLU A 117 -27.47 21.18 7.51
CA GLU A 117 -27.56 21.98 6.28
C GLU A 117 -27.04 21.11 5.14
N GLU A 118 -27.83 20.98 4.06
CA GLU A 118 -27.50 20.22 2.86
C GLU A 118 -26.61 21.07 1.94
N GLU A 119 -25.38 20.61 1.65
CA GLU A 119 -24.55 21.09 0.55
C GLU A 119 -24.49 20.02 -0.56
N ASP A 120 -24.74 20.49 -1.80
CA ASP A 120 -24.74 19.79 -3.08
C ASP A 120 -23.53 18.85 -3.29
N VAL A 121 -23.78 17.58 -3.62
CA VAL A 121 -22.81 16.71 -4.30
C VAL A 121 -23.50 15.91 -5.40
N ALA A 122 -22.97 16.09 -6.61
CA ALA A 122 -23.42 15.56 -7.89
C ALA A 122 -23.64 14.04 -7.94
N GLU A 123 -24.61 13.67 -8.79
CA GLU A 123 -25.05 12.31 -9.14
C GLU A 123 -23.90 11.33 -9.42
N SER A 124 -23.84 10.26 -8.63
CA SER A 124 -23.25 8.97 -9.05
C SER A 124 -24.34 7.92 -8.86
N ASP A 125 -24.78 7.35 -9.98
CA ASP A 125 -25.78 6.29 -10.08
C ASP A 125 -25.36 5.09 -9.22
N ASN A 126 -26.05 4.92 -8.09
CA ASN A 126 -25.84 3.84 -7.14
C ASN A 126 -27.19 3.13 -7.00
N PRO A 127 -27.31 1.81 -7.24
CA PRO A 127 -28.59 1.14 -7.23
C PRO A 127 -29.26 1.30 -5.86
N GLU A 128 -30.43 1.95 -5.85
CA GLU A 128 -31.23 2.22 -4.67
C GLU A 128 -31.55 0.92 -3.93
N VAL A 129 -30.81 0.64 -2.86
CA VAL A 129 -31.23 -0.31 -1.84
C VAL A 129 -32.33 0.35 -1.05
N HIS A 130 -33.57 0.02 -1.41
CA HIS A 130 -34.76 0.46 -0.71
C HIS A 130 -34.80 -0.22 0.68
N PHE A 131 -34.14 0.39 1.66
CA PHE A 131 -34.39 0.09 3.06
C PHE A 131 -35.80 0.59 3.37
N PRO A 132 -36.76 -0.28 3.75
CA PRO A 132 -38.10 0.16 4.04
C PRO A 132 -38.06 1.16 5.20
N SER A 133 -38.39 2.40 4.86
CA SER A 133 -38.60 3.50 5.78
C SER A 133 -39.59 3.10 6.85
N LEU A 134 -39.23 3.43 8.08
CA LEU A 134 -40.00 3.27 9.30
C LEU A 134 -41.32 4.06 9.22
N ASP A 135 -42.35 3.49 8.60
CA ASP A 135 -43.73 3.89 8.85
C ASP A 135 -44.66 2.68 8.71
N GLY A 136 -45.24 2.25 9.85
CA GLY A 136 -46.27 1.20 9.91
C GLY A 136 -45.78 -0.24 10.12
N GLU A 137 -45.67 -0.64 11.39
CA GLU A 137 -45.99 -1.95 12.01
C GLU A 137 -45.58 -3.32 11.38
N VAL A 138 -44.87 -3.43 10.25
CA VAL A 138 -44.61 -4.76 9.61
C VAL A 138 -43.16 -5.27 9.75
N GLY A 139 -42.29 -4.58 10.49
CA GLY A 139 -40.87 -4.95 10.63
C GLY A 139 -40.51 -5.93 11.75
N LEU A 140 -41.41 -6.19 12.70
CA LEU A 140 -41.10 -7.00 13.89
C LEU A 140 -41.30 -8.51 13.67
N SER A 141 -42.12 -8.92 12.71
CA SER A 141 -42.45 -10.34 12.47
C SER A 141 -41.28 -11.15 11.93
N SER A 142 -40.42 -10.56 11.09
CA SER A 142 -39.21 -11.21 10.58
C SER A 142 -38.15 -11.39 11.68
N LEU A 143 -37.97 -10.37 12.54
CA LEU A 143 -37.01 -10.42 13.63
C LEU A 143 -37.47 -11.33 14.78
N GLU A 144 -38.78 -11.33 15.08
CA GLU A 144 -39.40 -12.23 16.07
C GLU A 144 -39.26 -13.70 15.65
N THR A 145 -39.46 -14.01 14.37
CA THR A 145 -39.26 -15.37 13.84
C THR A 145 -37.79 -15.81 14.00
N GLY A 146 -36.85 -14.89 13.76
CA GLY A 146 -35.42 -15.12 14.01
C GLY A 146 -35.10 -15.37 15.49
N PHE A 147 -35.72 -14.61 16.40
CA PHE A 147 -35.55 -14.79 17.85
C PHE A 147 -36.12 -16.13 18.35
N GLN A 148 -37.27 -16.56 17.83
CA GLN A 148 -37.89 -17.83 18.21
C GLN A 148 -37.08 -19.04 17.71
N LEU A 149 -36.48 -18.95 16.52
CA LEU A 149 -35.57 -19.97 15.99
C LEU A 149 -34.28 -20.07 16.81
N LEU A 150 -33.69 -18.93 17.18
CA LEU A 150 -32.51 -18.89 18.06
C LEU A 150 -32.79 -19.53 19.43
N ASN A 151 -33.91 -19.18 20.07
CA ASN A 151 -34.31 -19.77 21.34
C ASN A 151 -34.61 -21.28 21.24
N SER A 152 -35.14 -21.76 20.12
CA SER A 152 -35.37 -23.20 19.91
C SER A 152 -34.07 -23.99 19.77
N LEU A 153 -33.09 -23.43 19.05
CA LEU A 153 -31.76 -24.04 18.90
C LEU A 153 -30.97 -24.04 20.23
N GLU A 154 -31.13 -22.99 21.03
CA GLU A 154 -30.55 -22.92 22.38
C GLU A 154 -31.21 -23.95 23.33
N ALA A 155 -32.52 -24.18 23.23
CA ALA A 155 -33.19 -25.20 24.01
C ALA A 155 -32.79 -26.64 23.60
N GLU A 156 -32.59 -26.91 22.31
CA GLU A 156 -32.14 -28.22 21.82
C GLU A 156 -30.69 -28.53 22.24
N THR A 157 -29.80 -27.53 22.23
CA THR A 157 -28.42 -27.70 22.70
C THR A 157 -28.36 -27.96 24.21
N HIS A 158 -29.25 -27.36 25.00
CA HIS A 158 -29.31 -27.60 26.43
C HIS A 158 -29.86 -29.00 26.78
N LEU A 159 -30.82 -29.52 26.01
CA LEU A 159 -31.35 -30.88 26.17
C LEU A 159 -30.35 -31.97 25.75
N GLN A 160 -29.51 -31.72 24.74
CA GLN A 160 -28.44 -32.65 24.36
C GLN A 160 -27.31 -32.70 25.41
N SER A 161 -27.09 -31.63 26.16
CA SER A 161 -26.08 -31.60 27.25
C SER A 161 -26.48 -32.38 28.51
N LEU A 162 -27.78 -32.69 28.68
CA LEU A 162 -28.31 -33.45 29.82
C LEU A 162 -28.47 -34.96 29.54
N GLY A 163 -28.14 -35.41 28.31
CA GLY A 163 -28.29 -36.80 27.87
C GLY A 163 -27.01 -37.65 27.91
N GLU A 164 -25.85 -37.08 28.22
CA GLU A 164 -24.59 -37.81 28.40
C GLU A 164 -24.11 -37.76 29.87
N GLY A 165 -24.93 -38.30 30.76
CA GLY A 165 -24.60 -38.61 32.16
C GLY A 165 -25.10 -39.98 32.56
#